data_AF-A0AA44Z607-F1
#
_entry.id   AF-A0AA44Z607-F1
#
_cell.length_a   1.000
_cell.length_b   1.000
_cell.length_c   1.000
_cell.angle_alpha   90.00
_cell.angle_beta   90.00
_cell.angle_gamma   90.00
#
_symmetry.space_group_name_H-M   'P 1'
#
loop_
_entity.id
_entity.type
_entity.pdbx_description
1 polymer ?
#
loop_
_entity_poly.entity_id
_entity_poly.type
_entity_poly.pdbx_seq_one_letter_code
_entity_poly.pdbx_strand_id
1 'polypeptide(L)'
;IQNCEDQASLYVRLGDFHFQNDELEEAETIYKRSLEENNEDVYSHFGLIQVYMAKEQYKDAKNYIVSINKQFEDNQDFLMNAGMVLWDAEMALGEDEKELKLALSKLENGIRSVYANIASVLDEYVNRIKDTAFVQRGIAFLRTLEKEKEDVIEYGCYAGVLYESIGQYDQAIKRYNDALKKKQDSLPYFRIGETFMALGQFQEAKHAYETCLEMDKNFLGVHL
;
A
#
# COMPACT_ATOMS: atom_id res chain seq x y z
N ILE A 1 -13.84 19.52 -23.72
CA ILE A 1 -14.76 18.72 -22.87
C ILE A 1 -16.16 18.63 -23.46
N GLN A 2 -16.84 19.76 -23.73
CA GLN A 2 -18.25 19.79 -24.22
C GLN A 2 -18.58 18.96 -25.48
N ASN A 3 -17.58 18.57 -26.28
CA ASN A 3 -17.75 17.80 -27.53
C ASN A 3 -17.13 16.39 -27.47
N CYS A 4 -16.86 15.85 -26.28
CA CYS A 4 -16.30 14.51 -26.11
C CYS A 4 -17.39 13.51 -25.69
N GLU A 5 -17.29 12.28 -26.16
CA GLU A 5 -18.19 11.18 -25.78
C GLU A 5 -17.91 10.66 -24.37
N ASP A 6 -16.67 10.79 -23.87
CA ASP A 6 -16.28 10.43 -22.51
C ASP A 6 -15.80 11.68 -21.75
N GLN A 7 -16.77 12.46 -21.26
CA GLN A 7 -16.48 13.71 -20.56
C GLN A 7 -15.95 13.46 -19.14
N ALA A 8 -16.38 12.38 -18.49
CA ALA A 8 -15.95 12.03 -17.13
C ALA A 8 -14.43 11.80 -17.06
N SER A 9 -13.86 11.01 -17.97
CA SER A 9 -12.41 10.77 -17.96
C SER A 9 -11.58 12.03 -18.25
N LEU A 10 -12.12 12.98 -19.02
CA LEU A 10 -11.49 14.29 -19.23
C LEU A 10 -11.58 15.19 -17.99
N TYR A 11 -12.70 15.15 -17.25
CA TYR A 11 -12.80 15.87 -15.98
C TYR A 11 -11.86 15.30 -14.94
N VAL A 12 -11.69 13.98 -14.85
CA VAL A 12 -10.69 13.36 -13.95
C VAL A 12 -9.30 13.93 -14.23
N ARG A 13 -8.84 13.89 -15.49
CA ARG A 13 -7.52 14.42 -15.87
C ARG A 13 -7.37 15.92 -15.59
N LEU A 14 -8.44 16.69 -15.76
CA LEU A 14 -8.42 18.12 -15.45
C LEU A 14 -8.38 18.36 -13.93
N GLY A 15 -9.11 17.56 -13.15
CA GLY A 15 -9.05 17.58 -11.69
C GLY A 15 -7.65 17.25 -11.19
N ASP A 16 -7.02 16.20 -11.75
CA ASP A 16 -5.65 15.80 -11.43
C ASP A 16 -4.64 16.91 -11.74
N PHE A 17 -4.83 17.62 -12.86
CA PHE A 17 -4.00 18.77 -13.23
C PHE A 17 -4.10 19.89 -12.19
N HIS A 18 -5.31 20.28 -11.79
CA HIS A 18 -5.51 21.31 -10.76
C HIS A 18 -4.93 20.86 -9.42
N PHE A 19 -5.17 19.60 -9.02
CA PHE A 19 -4.63 19.03 -7.79
C PHE A 19 -3.09 19.07 -7.77
N GLN A 20 -2.43 18.69 -8.87
CA GLN A 20 -0.96 18.73 -8.98
C GLN A 20 -0.39 20.15 -8.95
N ASN A 21 -1.17 21.17 -9.28
CA ASN A 21 -0.79 22.57 -9.21
C ASN A 21 -1.19 23.25 -7.88
N ASP A 22 -1.64 22.48 -6.88
CA ASP A 22 -2.11 22.98 -5.58
C ASP A 22 -3.36 23.89 -5.69
N GLU A 23 -4.12 23.76 -6.77
CA GLU A 23 -5.38 24.48 -7.04
C GLU A 23 -6.55 23.64 -6.50
N LEU A 24 -6.62 23.49 -5.17
CA LEU A 24 -7.46 22.49 -4.51
C LEU A 24 -8.97 22.79 -4.63
N GLU A 25 -9.38 24.06 -4.63
CA GLU A 25 -10.78 24.48 -4.85
C GLU A 25 -11.26 24.16 -6.28
N GLU A 26 -10.42 24.42 -7.26
CA GLU A 26 -10.67 24.10 -8.66
C GLU A 26 -10.73 22.59 -8.86
N ALA A 27 -9.77 21.84 -8.32
CA ALA A 27 -9.76 20.37 -8.36
C ALA A 27 -11.04 19.79 -7.77
N GLU A 28 -11.46 20.27 -6.59
CA GLU A 28 -12.71 19.85 -5.93
C GLU A 28 -13.93 20.05 -6.84
N THR A 29 -14.03 21.23 -7.45
CA THR A 29 -15.14 21.62 -8.33
C THR A 29 -15.18 20.73 -9.56
N ILE A 30 -14.01 20.43 -10.14
CA ILE A 30 -13.91 19.59 -11.34
C ILE A 30 -14.25 18.12 -11.02
N TYR A 31 -13.77 17.55 -9.93
CA TYR A 31 -14.14 16.18 -9.53
C TYR A 31 -15.64 16.06 -9.22
N LYS A 32 -16.23 17.04 -8.52
CA LYS A 32 -17.68 17.06 -8.28
C LYS A 32 -18.48 17.09 -9.58
N ARG A 33 -18.05 17.90 -10.55
CA ARG A 33 -18.66 17.93 -11.88
C ARG A 33 -18.52 16.61 -12.64
N SER A 34 -17.37 15.94 -12.52
CA SER A 34 -17.20 14.58 -13.07
C SER A 34 -18.24 13.60 -12.50
N LEU A 35 -18.47 13.68 -11.19
CA LEU A 35 -19.44 12.83 -10.48
C LEU A 35 -20.91 13.18 -10.76
N GLU A 36 -21.21 14.40 -11.22
CA GLU A 36 -22.54 14.75 -11.74
C GLU A 36 -22.84 14.03 -13.07
N GLU A 37 -21.82 13.81 -13.90
CA GLU A 37 -21.94 13.07 -15.16
C GLU A 37 -21.90 11.55 -14.97
N ASN A 38 -20.99 11.09 -14.10
CA ASN A 38 -20.85 9.68 -13.75
C ASN A 38 -20.54 9.51 -12.25
N ASN A 39 -21.57 9.25 -11.46
CA ASN A 39 -21.43 9.04 -10.02
C ASN A 39 -20.78 7.69 -9.64
N GLU A 40 -20.47 6.82 -10.60
CA GLU A 40 -19.76 5.55 -10.37
C GLU A 40 -18.26 5.65 -10.71
N ASP A 41 -17.78 6.82 -11.13
CA ASP A 41 -16.38 7.02 -11.47
C ASP A 41 -15.48 7.01 -10.22
N VAL A 42 -14.83 5.87 -10.00
CA VAL A 42 -13.98 5.63 -8.83
C VAL A 42 -12.82 6.63 -8.73
N TYR A 43 -12.27 7.09 -9.86
CA TYR A 43 -11.15 8.03 -9.88
C TYR A 43 -11.55 9.42 -9.42
N SER A 44 -12.74 9.89 -9.79
CA SER A 44 -13.28 11.18 -9.33
C SER A 44 -13.58 11.18 -7.84
N HIS A 45 -14.09 10.06 -7.32
CA HIS A 45 -14.23 9.87 -5.87
C HIS A 45 -12.87 9.92 -5.17
N PHE A 46 -11.85 9.25 -5.71
CA PHE A 46 -10.49 9.28 -5.16
C PHE A 46 -9.88 10.67 -5.19
N GLY A 47 -9.99 11.38 -6.31
CA GLY A 47 -9.51 12.76 -6.43
C GLY A 47 -10.16 13.67 -5.38
N LEU A 48 -11.47 13.56 -5.16
CA LEU A 48 -12.16 14.35 -4.15
C LEU A 48 -11.71 13.99 -2.72
N ILE A 49 -11.50 12.70 -2.43
CA ILE A 49 -10.94 12.24 -1.16
C ILE A 49 -9.53 12.83 -0.94
N GLN A 50 -8.67 12.79 -1.96
CA GLN A 50 -7.32 13.36 -1.90
C GLN A 50 -7.35 14.88 -1.69
N VAL A 51 -8.29 15.59 -2.32
CA VAL A 51 -8.51 17.02 -2.05
C VAL A 51 -8.84 17.27 -0.58
N TYR A 52 -9.76 16.50 0.01
CA TYR A 52 -10.06 16.64 1.45
C TYR A 52 -8.85 16.35 2.33
N MET A 53 -8.04 15.34 1.98
CA MET A 53 -6.80 15.03 2.69
C MET A 53 -5.77 16.18 2.59
N ALA A 54 -5.60 16.76 1.39
CA ALA A 54 -4.69 17.87 1.15
C ALA A 54 -5.12 19.16 1.88
N LYS A 55 -6.44 19.37 2.04
CA LYS A 55 -7.00 20.46 2.85
C LYS A 55 -6.98 20.19 4.36
N GLU A 56 -6.38 19.07 4.81
CA GLU A 56 -6.40 18.60 6.20
C GLU A 56 -7.83 18.36 6.77
N GLN A 57 -8.80 18.16 5.88
CA GLN A 57 -10.19 17.88 6.20
C GLN A 57 -10.41 16.38 6.44
N TYR A 58 -9.64 15.81 7.37
CA TYR A 58 -9.61 14.36 7.62
C TYR A 58 -10.98 13.78 7.97
N LYS A 59 -11.80 14.51 8.75
CA LYS A 59 -13.16 14.08 9.10
C LYS A 59 -14.07 14.03 7.89
N ASP A 60 -13.95 15.01 6.99
CA ASP A 60 -14.76 15.07 5.77
C ASP A 60 -14.34 13.96 4.80
N ALA A 61 -13.04 13.68 4.67
CA ALA A 61 -12.53 12.53 3.92
C ALA A 61 -13.11 11.20 4.46
N LYS A 62 -13.03 10.96 5.78
CA LYS A 62 -13.60 9.76 6.42
C LYS A 62 -15.11 9.63 6.17
N ASN A 63 -15.86 10.71 6.42
CA ASN A 63 -17.31 10.73 6.24
C ASN A 63 -17.70 10.46 4.78
N TYR A 64 -16.94 11.03 3.85
CA TYR A 64 -17.16 10.84 2.43
C TYR A 64 -16.93 9.39 2.01
N ILE A 65 -15.81 8.78 2.42
CA ILE A 65 -15.53 7.35 2.17
C ILE A 65 -16.65 6.45 2.70
N VAL A 66 -17.13 6.72 3.93
CA VAL A 66 -18.25 5.98 4.53
C VAL A 66 -19.53 6.12 3.69
N SER A 67 -19.81 7.32 3.17
CA SER A 67 -21.03 7.59 2.39
C SER A 67 -21.09 6.81 1.08
N ILE A 68 -19.94 6.57 0.43
CA ILE A 68 -19.85 5.84 -0.85
C ILE A 68 -19.46 4.37 -0.67
N ASN A 69 -19.16 3.92 0.55
CA ASN A 69 -18.60 2.59 0.79
C ASN A 69 -19.45 1.45 0.22
N LYS A 70 -20.78 1.55 0.33
CA LYS A 70 -21.70 0.51 -0.17
C LYS A 70 -21.68 0.40 -1.68
N GLN A 71 -21.45 1.51 -2.38
CA GLN A 71 -21.42 1.56 -3.84
C GLN A 71 -20.18 0.83 -4.39
N PHE A 72 -19.07 0.87 -3.64
CA PHE A 72 -17.78 0.33 -4.05
C PHE A 72 -17.31 -0.84 -3.17
N GLU A 73 -18.24 -1.54 -2.50
CA GLU A 73 -17.89 -2.59 -1.52
C GLU A 73 -17.18 -3.79 -2.16
N ASP A 74 -17.40 -4.02 -3.46
CA ASP A 74 -16.74 -5.05 -4.27
C ASP A 74 -15.59 -4.50 -5.14
N ASN A 75 -15.35 -3.18 -5.13
CA ASN A 75 -14.28 -2.57 -5.91
C ASN A 75 -12.96 -2.59 -5.12
N GLN A 76 -12.00 -3.38 -5.59
CA GLN A 76 -10.79 -3.70 -4.83
C GLN A 76 -9.79 -2.54 -4.77
N ASP A 77 -9.63 -1.82 -5.89
CA ASP A 77 -8.83 -0.61 -5.94
C ASP A 77 -9.41 0.43 -4.97
N PHE A 78 -10.75 0.52 -4.91
CA PHE A 78 -11.43 1.35 -3.94
C PHE A 78 -11.15 0.91 -2.51
N LEU A 79 -11.35 -0.37 -2.18
CA LEU A 79 -11.13 -0.89 -0.83
C LEU A 79 -9.70 -0.65 -0.34
N MET A 80 -8.70 -0.90 -1.20
CA MET A 80 -7.29 -0.72 -0.89
C MET A 80 -6.99 0.75 -0.57
N ASN A 81 -7.27 1.64 -1.52
CA ASN A 81 -6.96 3.07 -1.39
C ASN A 81 -7.82 3.73 -0.29
N ALA A 82 -9.10 3.35 -0.14
CA ALA A 82 -9.94 3.83 0.94
C ALA A 82 -9.41 3.36 2.31
N GLY A 83 -8.90 2.13 2.41
CA GLY A 83 -8.24 1.64 3.61
C GLY A 83 -6.99 2.45 3.97
N MET A 84 -6.16 2.81 2.98
CA MET A 84 -4.99 3.68 3.17
C MET A 84 -5.39 5.08 3.64
N VAL A 85 -6.37 5.71 2.98
CA VAL A 85 -6.82 7.06 3.37
C VAL A 85 -7.47 7.07 4.76
N LEU A 86 -8.31 6.07 5.07
CA LEU A 86 -8.91 5.97 6.40
C LEU A 86 -7.85 5.81 7.49
N TRP A 87 -6.76 5.09 7.20
CA TRP A 87 -5.62 4.98 8.09
C TRP A 87 -4.95 6.34 8.28
N ASP A 88 -4.55 7.01 7.19
CA ASP A 88 -3.85 8.30 7.26
C ASP A 88 -4.67 9.38 7.96
N ALA A 89 -5.96 9.44 7.66
CA ALA A 89 -6.89 10.33 8.34
C ALA A 89 -6.98 10.04 9.84
N GLU A 90 -6.99 8.76 10.24
CA GLU A 90 -7.06 8.38 11.66
C GLU A 90 -5.74 8.65 12.40
N MET A 91 -4.60 8.40 11.75
CA MET A 91 -3.29 8.78 12.29
C MET A 91 -3.20 10.29 12.57
N ALA A 92 -3.87 11.12 11.76
CA ALA A 92 -3.93 12.57 11.98
C ALA A 92 -4.95 13.01 13.05
N LEU A 93 -6.01 12.21 13.30
CA LEU A 93 -7.14 12.60 14.15
C LEU A 93 -7.03 12.15 15.62
N GLY A 94 -6.20 11.15 15.91
CA GLY A 94 -6.01 10.69 17.29
C GLY A 94 -5.76 9.19 17.47
N GLU A 95 -5.51 8.44 16.40
CA GLU A 95 -5.11 7.02 16.43
C GLU A 95 -6.10 6.11 17.17
N ASP A 96 -7.42 6.31 16.97
CA ASP A 96 -8.41 5.41 17.55
C ASP A 96 -8.20 3.97 17.03
N GLU A 97 -7.90 3.06 17.96
CA GLU A 97 -7.52 1.69 17.63
C GLU A 97 -8.61 0.95 16.84
N LYS A 98 -9.89 1.25 17.11
CA LYS A 98 -11.01 0.60 16.41
C LYS A 98 -11.10 1.08 14.97
N GLU A 99 -10.90 2.38 14.74
CA GLU A 99 -10.89 2.99 13.42
C GLU A 99 -9.68 2.53 12.60
N LEU A 100 -8.48 2.46 13.20
CA LEU A 100 -7.28 1.90 12.57
C LEU A 100 -7.48 0.41 12.21
N LYS A 101 -8.14 -0.37 13.08
CA LYS A 101 -8.49 -1.75 12.76
C LYS A 101 -9.44 -1.87 11.58
N LEU A 102 -10.41 -0.96 11.46
CA LEU A 102 -11.34 -0.92 10.34
C LEU A 102 -10.63 -0.54 9.04
N ALA A 103 -9.76 0.47 9.08
CA ALA A 103 -8.93 0.88 7.95
C ALA A 103 -8.06 -0.27 7.44
N LEU A 104 -7.35 -0.96 8.35
CA LEU A 104 -6.55 -2.13 7.99
C LEU A 104 -7.39 -3.26 7.40
N SER A 105 -8.59 -3.53 7.93
CA SER A 105 -9.44 -4.59 7.36
C SER A 105 -9.83 -4.29 5.91
N LYS A 106 -10.09 -3.02 5.57
CA LYS A 106 -10.38 -2.61 4.20
C LYS A 106 -9.16 -2.74 3.31
N LEU A 107 -8.01 -2.24 3.77
CA LEU A 107 -6.75 -2.34 3.06
C LEU A 107 -6.38 -3.81 2.78
N GLU A 108 -6.41 -4.67 3.80
CA GLU A 108 -6.13 -6.11 3.69
C GLU A 108 -7.08 -6.84 2.73
N ASN A 109 -8.36 -6.46 2.71
CA ASN A 109 -9.33 -7.01 1.75
C ASN A 109 -9.01 -6.59 0.31
N GLY A 110 -8.57 -5.35 0.09
CA GLY A 110 -8.07 -4.91 -1.22
C GLY A 110 -6.85 -5.72 -1.67
N ILE A 111 -5.84 -5.85 -0.80
CA ILE A 111 -4.58 -6.55 -1.08
C ILE A 111 -4.78 -8.01 -1.51
N ARG A 112 -5.75 -8.73 -0.90
CA ARG A 112 -6.03 -10.15 -1.20
C ARG A 112 -6.26 -10.42 -2.69
N SER A 113 -6.83 -9.43 -3.38
CA SER A 113 -7.26 -9.58 -4.76
C SER A 113 -6.34 -8.89 -5.78
N VAL A 114 -5.33 -8.16 -5.32
CA VAL A 114 -4.33 -7.55 -6.20
C VAL A 114 -3.31 -8.60 -6.65
N TYR A 115 -3.08 -8.68 -7.96
CA TYR A 115 -2.08 -9.57 -8.57
C TYR A 115 -0.94 -8.81 -9.27
N ALA A 116 -1.21 -7.60 -9.77
CA ALA A 116 -0.19 -6.74 -10.36
C ALA A 116 0.43 -5.85 -9.29
N ASN A 117 1.73 -5.54 -9.42
CA ASN A 117 2.45 -4.65 -8.51
C ASN A 117 2.42 -5.07 -7.03
N ILE A 118 2.31 -6.37 -6.76
CA ILE A 118 2.15 -6.90 -5.39
C ILE A 118 3.27 -6.43 -4.45
N ALA A 119 4.51 -6.33 -4.94
CA ALA A 119 5.63 -5.82 -4.14
C ALA A 119 5.39 -4.38 -3.66
N SER A 120 5.01 -3.45 -4.55
CA SER A 120 4.74 -2.05 -4.19
C SER A 120 3.60 -1.94 -3.17
N VAL A 121 2.54 -2.73 -3.35
CA VAL A 121 1.38 -2.72 -2.46
C VAL A 121 1.73 -3.27 -1.08
N LEU A 122 2.50 -4.36 -1.02
CA LEU A 122 2.94 -4.95 0.24
C LEU A 122 3.96 -4.06 0.95
N ASP A 123 4.79 -3.36 0.20
CA ASP A 123 5.73 -2.39 0.73
C ASP A 123 5.00 -1.25 1.45
N GLU A 124 4.04 -0.63 0.77
CA GLU A 124 3.23 0.42 1.38
C GLU A 124 2.47 -0.10 2.63
N TYR A 125 1.90 -1.30 2.56
CA TYR A 125 1.23 -1.94 3.69
C TYR A 125 2.17 -2.14 4.89
N VAL A 126 3.37 -2.68 4.66
CA VAL A 126 4.34 -2.94 5.72
C VAL A 126 4.89 -1.64 6.29
N ASN A 127 5.26 -0.68 5.44
CA ASN A 127 5.76 0.63 5.86
C ASN A 127 4.76 1.39 6.72
N ARG A 128 3.46 1.20 6.45
CA ARG A 128 2.37 1.78 7.24
C ARG A 128 2.23 1.21 8.64
N ILE A 129 2.57 -0.07 8.85
CA ILE A 129 2.31 -0.75 10.13
C ILE A 129 3.56 -1.11 10.94
N LYS A 130 4.77 -1.06 10.34
CA LYS A 130 6.03 -1.57 10.94
C LYS A 130 6.37 -0.97 12.30
N ASP A 131 5.98 0.28 12.55
CA ASP A 131 6.25 1.00 13.80
C ASP A 131 5.02 1.12 14.71
N THR A 132 4.02 0.24 14.52
CA THR A 132 2.73 0.31 15.24
C THR A 132 2.44 -0.97 16.03
N ALA A 133 1.40 -0.93 16.86
CA ALA A 133 0.90 -2.13 17.55
C ALA A 133 0.37 -3.22 16.59
N PHE A 134 0.23 -2.93 15.29
CA PHE A 134 -0.37 -3.82 14.30
C PHE A 134 0.61 -4.74 13.58
N VAL A 135 1.92 -4.71 13.90
CA VAL A 135 2.92 -5.60 13.27
C VAL A 135 2.51 -7.08 13.33
N GLN A 136 2.04 -7.56 14.49
CA GLN A 136 1.63 -8.96 14.64
C GLN A 136 0.41 -9.32 13.80
N ARG A 137 -0.53 -8.37 13.63
CA ARG A 137 -1.67 -8.52 12.71
C ARG A 137 -1.17 -8.66 11.28
N GLY A 138 -0.24 -7.80 10.85
CA GLY A 138 0.33 -7.88 9.51
C GLY A 138 1.09 -9.16 9.23
N ILE A 139 1.87 -9.66 10.19
CA ILE A 139 2.52 -10.97 10.07
C ILE A 139 1.47 -12.07 9.88
N ALA A 140 0.40 -12.07 10.66
CA ALA A 140 -0.66 -13.08 10.56
C ALA A 140 -1.40 -12.99 9.20
N PHE A 141 -1.63 -11.78 8.71
CA PHE A 141 -2.24 -11.52 7.40
C PHE A 141 -1.36 -12.05 6.26
N LEU A 142 -0.08 -11.66 6.22
CA LEU A 142 0.85 -12.08 5.16
C LEU A 142 1.08 -13.60 5.16
N ARG A 143 1.13 -14.24 6.34
CA ARG A 143 1.18 -15.71 6.44
C ARG A 143 -0.08 -16.40 5.96
N THR A 144 -1.23 -15.73 6.04
CA THR A 144 -2.48 -16.24 5.46
C THR A 144 -2.40 -16.18 3.94
N LEU A 145 -1.97 -15.04 3.37
CA LEU A 145 -1.79 -14.89 1.93
C LEU A 145 -0.80 -15.89 1.34
N GLU A 146 0.33 -16.12 2.03
CA GLU A 146 1.32 -17.10 1.61
C GLU A 146 0.76 -18.53 1.53
N LYS A 147 -0.16 -18.90 2.43
CA LYS A 147 -0.81 -20.22 2.37
C LYS A 147 -1.85 -20.31 1.26
N GLU A 148 -2.50 -19.20 0.94
CA GLU A 148 -3.49 -19.12 -0.14
C GLU A 148 -2.82 -19.14 -1.51
N LYS A 149 -1.62 -18.56 -1.62
CA LYS A 149 -0.84 -18.42 -2.86
C LYS A 149 0.64 -18.71 -2.58
N GLU A 150 1.00 -19.99 -2.59
CA GLU A 150 2.36 -20.43 -2.20
C GLU A 150 3.45 -20.00 -3.20
N ASP A 151 3.08 -19.69 -4.44
CA ASP A 151 3.96 -19.27 -5.52
C ASP A 151 4.41 -17.79 -5.41
N VAL A 152 3.71 -16.98 -4.62
CA VAL A 152 4.04 -15.56 -4.39
C VAL A 152 4.97 -15.44 -3.18
N ILE A 153 6.27 -15.35 -3.44
CA ILE A 153 7.31 -15.31 -2.39
C ILE A 153 7.35 -13.99 -1.62
N GLU A 154 6.79 -12.93 -2.20
CA GLU A 154 6.75 -11.58 -1.64
C GLU A 154 6.04 -11.58 -0.29
N TYR A 155 4.97 -12.35 -0.10
CA TYR A 155 4.28 -12.48 1.19
C TYR A 155 5.23 -12.97 2.30
N GLY A 156 6.11 -13.91 1.98
CA GLY A 156 7.12 -14.40 2.92
C GLY A 156 8.15 -13.33 3.24
N CYS A 157 8.63 -12.62 2.21
CA CYS A 157 9.60 -11.53 2.37
C CYS A 157 9.04 -10.38 3.21
N TYR A 158 7.85 -9.87 2.86
CA TYR A 158 7.17 -8.79 3.59
C TYR A 158 6.83 -9.18 5.03
N ALA A 159 6.52 -10.45 5.32
CA ALA A 159 6.41 -10.92 6.70
C ALA A 159 7.76 -10.89 7.43
N GLY A 160 8.87 -11.19 6.73
CA GLY A 160 10.23 -11.03 7.24
C GLY A 160 10.51 -9.59 7.68
N VAL A 161 10.11 -8.60 6.87
CA VAL A 161 10.28 -7.17 7.18
C VAL A 161 9.60 -6.78 8.49
N LEU A 162 8.38 -7.28 8.68
CA LEU A 162 7.65 -7.07 9.93
C LEU A 162 8.36 -7.73 11.10
N TYR A 163 8.99 -8.90 10.94
CA TYR A 163 9.82 -9.48 11.99
C TYR A 163 11.07 -8.63 12.28
N GLU A 164 11.72 -8.05 11.27
CA GLU A 164 12.85 -7.12 11.46
C GLU A 164 12.43 -5.90 12.29
N SER A 165 11.26 -5.32 12.00
CA SER A 165 10.77 -4.12 12.70
C SER A 165 10.59 -4.30 14.20
N ILE A 166 10.41 -5.55 14.66
CA ILE A 166 10.29 -5.91 16.08
C ILE A 166 11.53 -6.63 16.63
N GLY A 167 12.66 -6.53 15.92
CA GLY A 167 13.96 -7.09 16.34
C GLY A 167 14.07 -8.62 16.27
N GLN A 168 13.13 -9.30 15.62
CA GLN A 168 13.13 -10.77 15.48
C GLN A 168 13.91 -11.20 14.23
N TYR A 169 15.18 -10.82 14.15
CA TYR A 169 16.03 -11.04 12.97
C TYR A 169 16.16 -12.52 12.57
N ASP A 170 16.20 -13.45 13.54
CA ASP A 170 16.23 -14.90 13.25
C ASP A 170 14.97 -15.36 12.50
N GLN A 171 13.80 -14.83 12.88
CA GLN A 171 12.56 -15.14 12.17
C GLN A 171 12.59 -14.51 10.78
N ALA A 172 13.04 -13.26 10.65
CA ALA A 172 13.18 -12.59 9.35
C ALA A 172 14.06 -13.39 8.39
N ILE A 173 15.28 -13.76 8.79
CA ILE A 173 16.20 -14.59 8.00
C ILE A 173 15.56 -15.94 7.63
N LYS A 174 14.83 -16.57 8.56
CA LYS A 174 14.10 -17.80 8.27
C LYS A 174 13.05 -17.58 7.17
N ARG A 175 12.29 -16.47 7.22
CA ARG A 175 11.30 -16.13 6.19
C ARG A 175 11.93 -15.94 4.81
N TYR A 176 13.05 -15.23 4.73
CA TYR A 176 13.76 -15.03 3.45
C TYR A 176 14.33 -16.34 2.90
N ASN A 177 14.91 -17.18 3.75
CA ASN A 177 15.39 -18.50 3.33
C ASN A 177 14.26 -19.42 2.88
N ASP A 178 13.10 -19.38 3.54
CA ASP A 178 11.92 -20.14 3.11
C ASP A 178 11.40 -19.65 1.75
N ALA A 179 11.42 -18.33 1.48
CA ALA A 179 11.13 -17.77 0.16
C ALA A 179 12.12 -18.29 -0.91
N LEU A 180 13.42 -18.29 -0.63
CA LEU A 180 14.47 -18.80 -1.53
C LEU A 180 14.33 -20.30 -1.85
N LYS A 181 13.80 -21.11 -0.91
CA LYS A 181 13.51 -22.53 -1.18
C LYS A 181 12.38 -22.71 -2.18
N LYS A 182 11.42 -21.78 -2.23
CA LYS A 182 10.30 -21.83 -3.18
C LYS A 182 10.70 -21.30 -4.54
N LYS A 183 11.35 -20.14 -4.58
CA LYS A 183 11.83 -19.48 -5.79
C LYS A 183 13.10 -18.72 -5.49
N GLN A 184 14.16 -19.03 -6.23
CA GLN A 184 15.38 -18.22 -6.23
C GLN A 184 15.06 -16.87 -6.84
N ASP A 185 15.29 -15.79 -6.08
CA ASP A 185 14.98 -14.42 -6.49
C ASP A 185 15.94 -13.43 -5.81
N SER A 186 16.08 -12.24 -6.38
CA SER A 186 17.00 -11.20 -5.90
C SER A 186 16.52 -10.55 -4.60
N LEU A 187 15.20 -10.38 -4.43
CA LEU A 187 14.61 -9.69 -3.28
C LEU A 187 14.98 -10.35 -1.93
N PRO A 188 14.80 -11.67 -1.71
CA PRO A 188 15.20 -12.30 -0.45
C PRO A 188 16.68 -12.11 -0.10
N TYR A 189 17.59 -12.15 -1.08
CA TYR A 189 19.02 -11.93 -0.85
C TYR A 189 19.31 -10.50 -0.41
N PHE A 190 18.69 -9.51 -1.05
CA PHE A 190 18.76 -8.12 -0.61
C PHE A 190 18.31 -7.98 0.85
N ARG A 191 17.16 -8.57 1.21
CA ARG A 191 16.63 -8.50 2.58
C ARG A 191 17.52 -9.19 3.61
N ILE A 192 18.09 -10.36 3.28
CA ILE A 192 19.08 -11.02 4.14
C ILE A 192 20.30 -10.10 4.36
N GLY A 193 20.75 -9.40 3.31
CA GLY A 193 21.81 -8.40 3.39
C GLY A 193 21.49 -7.28 4.38
N GLU A 194 20.31 -6.66 4.26
CA GLU A 194 19.82 -5.63 5.19
C GLU A 194 19.74 -6.15 6.63
N THR A 195 19.24 -7.37 6.84
CA THR A 195 19.17 -7.97 8.17
C THR A 195 20.57 -8.15 8.78
N PHE A 196 21.53 -8.66 7.99
CA PHE A 196 22.91 -8.82 8.46
C PHE A 196 23.61 -7.50 8.70
N MET A 197 23.32 -6.45 7.91
CA MET A 197 23.78 -5.10 8.19
C MET A 197 23.28 -4.60 9.55
N ALA A 198 21.99 -4.78 9.85
CA ALA A 198 21.40 -4.41 11.14
C ALA A 198 22.04 -5.16 12.32
N LEU A 199 22.48 -6.40 12.10
CA LEU A 199 23.19 -7.24 13.08
C LEU A 199 24.71 -6.94 13.18
N GLY A 200 25.26 -6.09 12.31
CA GLY A 200 26.71 -5.82 12.24
C GLY A 200 27.54 -6.94 11.60
N GLN A 201 26.90 -7.88 10.91
CA GLN A 201 27.52 -9.02 10.23
C GLN A 201 27.88 -8.65 8.79
N PHE A 202 28.89 -7.78 8.66
CA PHE A 202 29.20 -7.11 7.39
C PHE A 202 29.68 -8.04 6.27
N GLN A 203 30.33 -9.17 6.58
CA GLN A 203 30.82 -10.08 5.54
C GLN A 203 29.67 -10.89 4.95
N GLU A 204 28.75 -11.35 5.79
CA GLU A 204 27.53 -12.05 5.41
C GLU A 204 26.60 -11.12 4.63
N ALA A 205 26.46 -9.88 5.08
CA ALA A 205 25.71 -8.86 4.34
C ALA A 205 26.28 -8.63 2.94
N LYS A 206 27.61 -8.43 2.85
CA LYS A 206 28.30 -8.26 1.56
C LYS A 206 28.03 -9.42 0.62
N HIS A 207 28.16 -10.67 1.10
CA HIS A 207 27.92 -11.84 0.27
C HIS A 207 26.47 -11.92 -0.23
N ALA A 208 25.50 -11.56 0.62
CA ALA A 208 24.09 -11.52 0.23
C ALA A 208 23.82 -10.44 -0.84
N TYR A 209 24.42 -9.25 -0.72
CA TYR A 209 24.31 -8.20 -1.75
C TYR A 209 24.97 -8.60 -3.06
N GLU A 210 26.15 -9.22 -3.02
CA GLU A 210 26.82 -9.74 -4.23
C GLU A 210 25.94 -10.77 -4.93
N THR A 211 25.33 -11.69 -4.18
CA THR A 211 24.40 -12.69 -4.72
C THR A 211 23.16 -12.04 -5.33
N CYS A 212 22.58 -11.03 -4.67
CA CYS A 212 21.45 -10.25 -5.19
C CYS A 212 21.77 -9.63 -6.57
N LEU A 213 22.94 -8.98 -6.68
CA LEU A 213 23.39 -8.32 -7.93
C LEU A 213 23.81 -9.31 -9.02
N GLU A 214 24.27 -10.50 -8.65
CA GLU A 214 24.51 -11.59 -9.61
C GLU A 214 23.20 -12.06 -10.26
N MET A 215 22.11 -12.08 -9.51
CA MET A 215 20.78 -12.47 -10.01
C MET A 215 20.10 -11.37 -10.81
N ASP A 216 20.14 -10.13 -10.32
CA ASP A 216 19.62 -8.97 -11.02
C ASP A 216 20.62 -7.80 -10.91
N LYS A 217 21.35 -7.58 -12.01
CA LYS A 217 22.35 -6.50 -12.11
C LYS A 217 21.74 -5.11 -12.04
N ASN A 218 20.44 -4.99 -12.32
CA ASN A 218 19.70 -3.74 -12.28
C ASN A 218 18.76 -3.70 -11.07
N PHE A 219 19.00 -4.53 -10.05
CA PHE A 219 18.18 -4.54 -8.84
C PHE A 219 18.15 -3.14 -8.23
N LEU A 220 17.02 -2.48 -8.42
CA LEU A 220 16.69 -1.25 -7.72
C LEU A 220 16.11 -1.73 -6.40
N GLY A 221 16.84 -1.52 -5.30
CA GLY A 221 16.32 -1.76 -3.97
C GLY A 221 14.92 -1.17 -3.92
N VAL A 222 13.90 -2.04 -3.77
CA VAL A 222 12.49 -1.63 -3.73
C VAL A 222 12.43 -0.51 -2.70
N HIS A 223 12.01 0.69 -3.13
CA HIS A 223 12.18 1.92 -2.38
C HIS A 223 11.79 1.73 -0.91
N LEU A 224 12.78 1.85 -0.02
CA LEU A 224 12.73 1.54 1.42
C LEU A 224 11.80 2.48 2.19
#